data_AF-A0A6J3GRE9-F1
#
_entry.id   AF-A0A6J3GRE9-F1
#
_cell.length_a   1.000
_cell.length_b   1.000
_cell.length_c   1.000
_cell.angle_alpha   90.00
_cell.angle_beta   90.00
_cell.angle_gamma   90.00
#
_symmetry.space_group_name_H-M   'P 1'
#
loop_
_entity.id
_entity.type
_entity.pdbx_description
1 polymer ?
#
loop_
_entity_poly.entity_id
_entity_poly.type
_entity_poly.pdbx_seq_one_letter_code
_entity_poly.pdbx_strand_id
1 'polypeptide(L)'
;MVLAPLPDSGPPGLAVAPEPYPQPLLNPSLDNPTSFPNLEPSENPLRRLLVPGEEWEFEVTAFYRGRQVFQQTISCPGGLRLVGSEVADRTLPGWPITLPDPGASLTDKGVMSYVRHVLSRLGGGLALWRAGQQLWAQRLGQCHTYWAVSEELLPNSGNGPDGEVPKDKEGGVLDLGPFIVDLITFTEGSGRSPRYTLWFCVGEPWPQDQPWTKRLVMVKVVPTCLRALVELARAGGASSLENTVELHISNSHPLSLTSDQYKAYLKDLVEDMDFQGPGEA
;
A
#
# COMPACT_ATOMS: atom_id res chain seq x y z
N MET A 1 -43.51 -27.41 -102.05
CA MET A 1 -42.22 -26.92 -102.61
C MET A 1 -41.50 -26.19 -101.48
N VAL A 2 -40.21 -26.23 -101.23
CA VAL A 2 -39.02 -26.92 -101.76
C VAL A 2 -37.88 -26.40 -100.86
N LEU A 3 -36.97 -27.30 -100.48
CA LEU A 3 -35.56 -27.14 -100.10
C LEU A 3 -35.12 -26.24 -98.93
N ALA A 4 -34.32 -26.89 -98.07
CA ALA A 4 -33.28 -26.34 -97.20
C ALA A 4 -32.15 -25.63 -98.01
N PRO A 5 -31.14 -25.00 -97.38
CA PRO A 5 -30.05 -25.77 -96.74
C PRO A 5 -29.40 -25.16 -95.46
N LEU A 6 -28.79 -26.07 -94.68
CA LEU A 6 -27.67 -25.96 -93.73
C LEU A 6 -26.32 -25.72 -94.48
N PRO A 7 -25.10 -25.71 -93.86
CA PRO A 7 -24.68 -25.80 -92.44
C PRO A 7 -23.64 -24.73 -92.02
N ASP A 8 -23.21 -24.70 -90.75
CA ASP A 8 -21.83 -25.12 -90.41
C ASP A 8 -21.70 -25.46 -88.91
N SER A 9 -20.82 -26.40 -88.63
CA SER A 9 -20.70 -27.22 -87.43
C SER A 9 -19.41 -26.95 -86.66
N GLY A 10 -19.46 -26.96 -85.33
CA GLY A 10 -18.30 -27.28 -84.49
C GLY A 10 -18.37 -26.78 -83.03
N PRO A 11 -17.93 -27.55 -82.01
CA PRO A 11 -18.67 -27.68 -80.75
C PRO A 11 -17.76 -27.46 -79.49
N PRO A 12 -18.02 -28.03 -78.29
CA PRO A 12 -18.52 -27.30 -77.12
C PRO A 12 -17.69 -27.49 -75.82
N GLY A 13 -18.01 -26.76 -74.75
CA GLY A 13 -17.47 -27.03 -73.40
C GLY A 13 -18.05 -26.07 -72.37
N LEU A 14 -19.15 -26.37 -71.69
CA LEU A 14 -19.36 -27.25 -70.53
C LEU A 14 -19.62 -26.43 -69.26
N ALA A 15 -20.73 -26.78 -68.61
CA ALA A 15 -21.50 -26.09 -67.58
C ALA A 15 -20.72 -25.69 -66.31
N VAL A 16 -21.15 -24.54 -65.74
CA VAL A 16 -20.81 -24.06 -64.39
C VAL A 16 -21.82 -24.62 -63.37
N ALA A 17 -21.32 -25.16 -62.26
CA ALA A 17 -22.08 -25.55 -61.07
C ALA A 17 -21.23 -25.25 -59.80
N PRO A 18 -21.87 -25.01 -58.62
CA PRO A 18 -21.41 -24.01 -57.64
C PRO A 18 -20.39 -24.47 -56.60
N GLU A 19 -19.66 -23.50 -56.06
CA GLU A 19 -18.64 -23.61 -54.99
C GLU A 19 -19.18 -24.21 -53.68
N PRO A 20 -18.39 -25.06 -52.97
CA PRO A 20 -18.65 -25.48 -51.60
C PRO A 20 -17.94 -24.60 -50.56
N TYR A 21 -18.70 -24.20 -49.53
CA TYR A 21 -18.22 -23.61 -48.28
C TYR A 21 -17.19 -24.50 -47.56
N PRO A 22 -16.06 -23.99 -47.04
CA PRO A 22 -15.15 -24.77 -46.22
C PRO A 22 -15.65 -24.86 -44.77
N GLN A 23 -15.84 -26.09 -44.28
CA GLN A 23 -15.98 -26.38 -42.86
C GLN A 23 -14.61 -26.41 -42.16
N PRO A 24 -14.52 -26.07 -40.86
CA PRO A 24 -13.25 -26.09 -40.14
C PRO A 24 -12.84 -27.53 -39.82
N LEU A 25 -11.76 -27.98 -40.43
CA LEU A 25 -11.10 -29.24 -40.14
C LEU A 25 -10.41 -29.19 -38.77
N LEU A 26 -10.79 -30.12 -37.89
CA LEU A 26 -10.05 -30.51 -36.70
C LEU A 26 -8.62 -30.91 -37.09
N ASN A 27 -7.63 -30.18 -36.57
CA ASN A 27 -6.23 -30.62 -36.56
C ASN A 27 -5.86 -30.99 -35.11
N PRO A 28 -5.41 -32.22 -34.83
CA PRO A 28 -4.91 -32.62 -33.53
C PRO A 28 -3.38 -32.49 -33.51
N SER A 29 -2.84 -31.46 -32.86
CA SER A 29 -1.43 -31.47 -32.47
C SER A 29 -1.20 -30.51 -31.31
N LEU A 30 -0.87 -31.13 -30.17
CA LEU A 30 -0.07 -30.64 -29.06
C LEU A 30 0.57 -29.26 -29.30
N ASP A 31 0.13 -28.28 -28.52
CA ASP A 31 1.04 -27.34 -27.88
C ASP A 31 0.44 -26.99 -26.50
N ASN A 32 1.22 -27.31 -25.48
CA ASN A 32 0.94 -27.13 -24.06
C ASN A 32 0.17 -25.83 -23.76
N PRO A 33 -0.97 -25.85 -23.03
CA PRO A 33 -1.21 -24.76 -22.12
C PRO A 33 -0.03 -24.78 -21.15
N THR A 34 0.75 -23.71 -21.19
CA THR A 34 1.83 -23.40 -20.26
C THR A 34 1.37 -23.84 -18.88
N SER A 35 2.10 -24.81 -18.31
CA SER A 35 1.83 -25.34 -16.99
C SER A 35 1.61 -24.15 -16.06
N PHE A 36 0.38 -23.97 -15.61
CA PHE A 36 0.14 -23.21 -14.40
C PHE A 36 1.13 -23.80 -13.38
N PRO A 37 2.03 -23.02 -12.77
CA PRO A 37 2.76 -23.55 -11.64
C PRO A 37 1.67 -24.00 -10.67
N ASN A 38 1.75 -25.28 -10.30
CA ASN A 38 0.80 -25.96 -9.44
C ASN A 38 0.29 -25.00 -8.35
N LEU A 39 -1.02 -24.79 -8.28
CA LEU A 39 -1.64 -24.25 -7.09
C LEU A 39 -1.39 -25.27 -5.98
N GLU A 40 -0.32 -25.05 -5.23
CA GLU A 40 -0.13 -25.62 -3.90
C GLU A 40 -1.42 -25.39 -3.08
N PRO A 41 -1.81 -26.34 -2.22
CA PRO A 41 -3.11 -26.30 -1.56
C PRO A 41 -3.20 -25.11 -0.61
N SER A 42 -4.14 -24.20 -0.87
CA SER A 42 -4.65 -23.20 0.11
C SER A 42 -3.54 -22.40 0.83
N GLU A 43 -2.60 -21.79 0.11
CA GLU A 43 -1.70 -20.82 0.72
C GLU A 43 -2.49 -19.62 1.27
N ASN A 44 -2.29 -19.27 2.54
CA ASN A 44 -2.90 -18.10 3.15
C ASN A 44 -2.45 -16.83 2.40
N PRO A 45 -3.35 -16.12 1.70
CA PRO A 45 -2.97 -14.99 0.87
C PRO A 45 -2.45 -13.81 1.69
N LEU A 46 -2.74 -13.74 2.99
CA LEU A 46 -2.26 -12.70 3.89
C LEU A 46 -0.78 -12.89 4.27
N ARG A 47 -0.20 -14.09 4.11
CA ARG A 47 1.25 -14.33 4.34
C ARG A 47 2.13 -13.49 3.43
N ARG A 48 1.61 -13.03 2.29
CA ARG A 48 2.28 -12.05 1.41
C ARG A 48 2.66 -10.75 2.13
N LEU A 49 1.95 -10.39 3.20
CA LEU A 49 2.32 -9.25 4.05
C LEU A 49 3.64 -9.44 4.78
N LEU A 50 4.19 -10.65 4.87
CA LEU A 50 5.45 -10.98 5.56
C LEU A 50 6.58 -11.36 4.60
N VAL A 51 6.27 -11.71 3.35
CA VAL A 51 7.26 -12.18 2.37
C VAL A 51 8.38 -11.15 2.17
N PRO A 52 9.66 -11.54 2.30
CA PRO A 52 10.79 -10.67 2.01
C PRO A 52 10.75 -10.16 0.57
N GLY A 53 10.92 -8.85 0.39
CA GLY A 53 10.88 -8.21 -0.93
C GLY A 53 9.49 -7.74 -1.37
N GLU A 54 8.42 -8.12 -0.67
CA GLU A 54 7.10 -7.49 -0.88
C GLU A 54 7.10 -6.07 -0.33
N GLU A 55 6.68 -5.13 -1.17
CA GLU A 55 6.66 -3.71 -0.84
C GLU A 55 5.26 -3.32 -0.39
N TRP A 56 5.20 -2.62 0.73
CA TRP A 56 3.95 -2.02 1.19
C TRP A 56 3.77 -0.66 0.56
N GLU A 57 2.54 -0.37 0.21
CA GLU A 57 2.15 0.98 -0.16
C GLU A 57 1.92 1.83 1.09
N PHE A 58 2.49 3.03 1.08
CA PHE A 58 2.36 4.02 2.14
C PHE A 58 1.70 5.28 1.59
N GLU A 59 0.58 5.66 2.20
CA GLU A 59 -0.03 6.98 2.00
C GLU A 59 0.61 7.97 2.98
N VAL A 60 1.38 8.91 2.44
CA VAL A 60 2.01 10.00 3.19
C VAL A 60 1.18 11.27 3.02
N THR A 61 0.75 11.86 4.13
CA THR A 61 0.03 13.14 4.15
C THR A 61 0.75 14.12 5.07
N ALA A 62 1.13 15.30 4.57
CA ALA A 62 1.77 16.32 5.39
C ALA A 62 0.85 17.50 5.67
N PHE A 63 0.99 18.06 6.87
CA PHE A 63 0.20 19.16 7.36
C PHE A 63 1.10 20.27 7.88
N TYR A 64 0.85 21.50 7.42
CA TYR A 64 1.45 22.70 8.02
C TYR A 64 0.41 23.43 8.84
N ARG A 65 0.62 23.53 10.15
CA ARG A 65 -0.34 24.15 11.08
C ARG A 65 -1.76 23.61 10.93
N GLY A 66 -1.87 22.28 10.85
CA GLY A 66 -3.14 21.58 10.69
C GLY A 66 -3.74 21.62 9.28
N ARG A 67 -3.19 22.40 8.34
CA ARG A 67 -3.63 22.42 6.95
C ARG A 67 -2.89 21.37 6.15
N GLN A 68 -3.62 20.46 5.49
CA GLN A 68 -3.02 19.51 4.57
C GLN A 68 -2.38 20.27 3.39
N VAL A 69 -1.12 19.98 3.10
CA VAL A 69 -0.33 20.64 2.04
C VAL A 69 0.22 19.67 1.02
N PHE A 70 0.21 18.38 1.34
CA PHE A 70 0.80 17.33 0.53
C PHE A 70 0.10 16.00 0.82
N GLN A 71 -0.13 15.21 -0.22
CA GLN A 71 -0.49 13.81 -0.11
C GLN A 71 0.11 13.04 -1.28
N GLN A 72 0.75 11.92 -0.99
CA GLN A 72 1.27 11.00 -2.00
C GLN A 72 1.18 9.59 -1.48
N THR A 73 0.79 8.67 -2.36
CA THR A 73 0.80 7.24 -2.10
C THR A 73 1.94 6.61 -2.87
N ILE A 74 2.72 5.76 -2.22
CA ILE A 74 3.92 5.19 -2.83
C ILE A 74 4.22 3.78 -2.33
N SER A 75 4.57 2.90 -3.25
CA SER A 75 5.25 1.63 -2.97
C SER A 75 6.72 1.78 -3.32
N CYS A 76 7.61 1.48 -2.39
CA CYS A 76 9.05 1.63 -2.62
C CYS A 76 9.88 0.51 -1.99
N PRO A 77 10.75 -0.15 -2.78
CA PRO A 77 11.73 -1.06 -2.21
C PRO A 77 12.71 -0.26 -1.35
N GLY A 78 12.85 -0.66 -0.09
CA GLY A 78 13.69 0.04 0.90
C GLY A 78 13.01 1.20 1.65
N GLY A 79 11.70 1.39 1.48
CA GLY A 79 10.91 2.37 2.23
C GLY A 79 11.01 3.80 1.69
N LEU A 80 10.66 4.77 2.53
CA LEU A 80 10.54 6.18 2.19
C LEU A 80 11.43 7.06 3.06
N ARG A 81 11.70 8.28 2.58
CA ARG A 81 12.49 9.28 3.29
C ARG A 81 11.93 10.68 3.08
N LEU A 82 11.39 11.29 4.13
CA LEU A 82 10.83 12.64 4.08
C LEU A 82 11.95 13.68 4.09
N VAL A 83 12.00 14.54 3.07
CA VAL A 83 13.05 15.55 2.91
C VAL A 83 12.45 16.94 2.69
N GLY A 84 13.20 17.99 3.04
CA GLY A 84 12.78 19.38 2.86
C GLY A 84 13.27 20.04 1.57
N SER A 85 14.03 19.33 0.73
CA SER A 85 14.60 19.84 -0.52
C SER A 85 14.88 18.70 -1.50
N GLU A 86 14.73 18.98 -2.80
CA GLU A 86 15.00 18.04 -3.90
C GLU A 86 16.51 17.76 -4.10
N VAL A 87 17.38 18.57 -3.50
CA VAL A 87 18.84 18.37 -3.50
C VAL A 87 19.27 17.35 -2.43
N ALA A 88 18.33 16.55 -1.92
CA ALA A 88 18.62 15.52 -0.95
C ALA A 88 19.66 14.53 -1.51
N ASP A 89 20.58 14.11 -0.65
CA ASP A 89 21.60 13.12 -0.99
C ASP A 89 20.92 11.84 -1.49
N ARG A 90 21.21 11.51 -2.76
CA ARG A 90 20.65 10.34 -3.46
C ARG A 90 21.34 9.04 -3.06
N THR A 91 22.45 9.12 -2.32
CA THR A 91 23.15 7.95 -1.78
C THR A 91 22.47 7.41 -0.52
N LEU A 92 21.67 8.23 0.17
CA LEU A 92 20.92 7.80 1.35
C LEU A 92 19.76 6.87 0.95
N PRO A 93 19.52 5.79 1.73
CA PRO A 93 18.47 4.82 1.45
C PRO A 93 17.07 5.43 1.57
N GLY A 94 16.10 4.74 0.99
CA GLY A 94 14.69 5.12 0.98
C GLY A 94 14.34 6.14 -0.10
N TRP A 95 13.13 6.02 -0.65
CA TRP A 95 12.63 6.91 -1.69
C TRP A 95 12.41 8.33 -1.15
N PRO A 96 13.04 9.36 -1.74
CA PRO A 96 12.92 10.72 -1.24
C PRO A 96 11.53 11.30 -1.55
N ILE A 97 10.82 11.72 -0.50
CA ILE A 97 9.54 12.43 -0.58
C ILE A 97 9.77 13.86 -0.13
N THR A 98 9.76 14.79 -1.09
CA THR A 98 10.01 16.21 -0.82
C THR A 98 8.75 16.88 -0.29
N LEU A 99 8.79 17.35 0.95
CA LEU A 99 7.75 18.18 1.53
C LEU A 99 7.74 19.56 0.85
N PRO A 100 6.57 20.07 0.41
CA PRO A 100 6.49 21.26 -0.42
C PRO A 100 6.87 22.54 0.34
N ASP A 101 7.37 23.54 -0.38
CA ASP A 101 7.59 24.87 0.20
C ASP A 101 6.25 25.46 0.69
N PRO A 102 6.21 26.07 1.90
CA PRO A 102 4.96 26.58 2.47
C PRO A 102 4.35 27.78 1.72
N GLY A 103 5.06 28.39 0.76
CA GLY A 103 4.65 29.59 0.03
C GLY A 103 3.29 29.51 -0.66
N ALA A 104 2.92 28.34 -1.16
CA ALA A 104 1.62 28.13 -1.81
C ALA A 104 0.48 27.83 -0.82
N SER A 105 0.80 27.43 0.41
CA SER A 105 -0.17 26.88 1.37
C SER A 105 -0.41 27.76 2.59
N LEU A 106 0.52 28.65 2.93
CA LEU A 106 0.42 29.52 4.10
C LEU A 106 0.44 30.99 3.68
N THR A 107 -0.39 31.81 4.32
CA THR A 107 -0.44 33.26 4.10
C THR A 107 0.33 34.04 5.16
N ASP A 108 0.40 33.51 6.38
CA ASP A 108 1.17 34.09 7.48
C ASP A 108 2.68 33.92 7.22
N LYS A 109 3.35 35.06 6.98
CA LYS A 109 4.79 35.11 6.68
C LYS A 109 5.65 34.61 7.84
N GLY A 110 5.23 34.85 9.08
CA GLY A 110 5.94 34.41 10.28
C GLY A 110 5.90 32.89 10.39
N VAL A 111 4.72 32.31 10.37
CA VAL A 111 4.52 30.84 10.37
C VAL A 111 5.24 30.19 9.19
N MET A 112 5.10 30.74 7.99
CA MET A 112 5.78 30.26 6.79
C MET A 112 7.31 30.21 6.97
N SER A 113 7.90 31.24 7.59
CA SER A 113 9.34 31.28 7.85
C SER A 113 9.79 30.18 8.82
N TYR A 114 8.99 29.90 9.85
CA TYR A 114 9.27 28.79 10.79
C TYR A 114 9.13 27.42 10.14
N VAL A 115 8.09 27.20 9.33
CA VAL A 115 7.95 25.95 8.57
C VAL A 115 9.14 25.77 7.62
N ARG A 116 9.50 26.80 6.85
CA ARG A 116 10.67 26.75 5.95
C ARG A 116 11.96 26.48 6.72
N HIS A 117 12.10 27.03 7.93
CA HIS A 117 13.23 26.75 8.80
C HIS A 117 13.26 25.26 9.19
N VAL A 118 12.15 24.66 9.63
CA VAL A 118 12.06 23.22 9.93
C VAL A 118 12.44 22.37 8.71
N LEU A 119 11.90 22.68 7.52
CA LEU A 119 12.22 21.97 6.28
C LEU A 119 13.70 22.08 5.92
N SER A 120 14.31 23.25 6.08
CA SER A 120 15.75 23.45 5.81
C SER A 120 16.66 22.64 6.74
N ARG A 121 16.17 22.24 7.92
CA ARG A 121 16.91 21.49 8.95
C ARG A 121 16.64 19.97 8.90
N LEU A 122 15.74 19.52 8.01
CA LEU A 122 15.50 18.09 7.78
C LEU A 122 16.76 17.36 7.29
N GLY A 123 17.68 18.03 6.59
CA GLY A 123 18.94 17.43 6.16
C GLY A 123 18.72 16.14 5.36
N GLY A 124 19.30 15.03 5.82
CA GLY A 124 19.09 13.70 5.22
C GLY A 124 17.63 13.21 5.29
N GLY A 125 16.83 13.75 6.21
CA GLY A 125 15.40 13.53 6.30
C GLY A 125 14.96 12.64 7.47
N LEU A 126 13.73 12.16 7.38
CA LEU A 126 13.15 11.13 8.24
C LEU A 126 12.91 9.88 7.39
N ALA A 127 13.67 8.82 7.64
CA ALA A 127 13.50 7.53 6.96
C ALA A 127 12.46 6.67 7.69
N LEU A 128 11.64 5.95 6.92
CA LEU A 128 10.68 4.96 7.39
C LEU A 128 10.70 3.77 6.42
N TRP A 129 10.95 2.57 6.91
CA TRP A 129 10.99 1.37 6.08
C TRP A 129 10.46 0.16 6.83
N ARG A 130 10.17 -0.90 6.08
CA ARG A 130 9.75 -2.19 6.63
C ARG A 130 10.93 -3.16 6.63
N ALA A 131 11.06 -3.93 7.71
CA ALA A 131 11.92 -5.11 7.76
C ALA A 131 11.15 -6.23 8.49
N GLY A 132 10.85 -7.31 7.77
CA GLY A 132 10.01 -8.39 8.30
C GLY A 132 8.61 -7.88 8.69
N GLN A 133 8.22 -8.09 9.94
CA GLN A 133 6.94 -7.65 10.50
C GLN A 133 6.98 -6.26 11.17
N GLN A 134 8.14 -5.59 11.17
CA GLN A 134 8.31 -4.31 11.85
C GLN A 134 8.50 -3.15 10.86
N LEU A 135 7.92 -2.00 11.21
CA LEU A 135 8.25 -0.71 10.63
C LEU A 135 9.28 -0.01 11.51
N TRP A 136 10.31 0.50 10.86
CA TRP A 136 11.45 1.16 11.48
C TRP A 136 11.54 2.60 11.00
N ALA A 137 11.89 3.50 11.90
CA ALA A 137 12.18 4.89 11.56
C ALA A 137 13.56 5.30 12.05
N GLN A 138 14.17 6.23 11.32
CA GLN A 138 15.44 6.85 11.69
C GLN A 138 15.50 8.30 11.21
N ARG A 139 15.97 9.18 12.09
CA ARG A 139 16.24 10.58 11.77
C ARG A 139 17.64 10.70 11.19
N LEU A 140 17.74 11.17 9.95
CA LEU A 140 19.00 11.43 9.25
C LEU A 140 19.35 12.94 9.21
N GLY A 141 18.56 13.75 9.92
CA GLY A 141 18.66 15.20 10.00
C GLY A 141 18.94 15.74 11.40
N GLN A 142 18.67 17.04 11.57
CA GLN A 142 18.80 17.73 12.86
C GLN A 142 17.45 17.98 13.55
N CYS A 143 16.33 17.83 12.82
CA CYS A 143 14.99 18.03 13.38
C CYS A 143 14.60 16.87 14.30
N HIS A 144 14.61 17.07 15.61
CA HIS A 144 14.01 16.13 16.56
C HIS A 144 12.58 15.79 16.13
N THR A 145 12.25 14.51 16.14
CA THR A 145 10.97 14.03 15.59
C THR A 145 10.35 13.06 16.58
N TYR A 146 9.15 13.38 17.04
CA TYR A 146 8.36 12.51 17.91
C TYR A 146 7.31 11.78 17.11
N TRP A 147 6.95 10.58 17.55
CA TRP A 147 5.99 9.75 16.83
C TRP A 147 4.96 9.10 17.76
N ALA A 148 3.81 8.77 17.20
CA ALA A 148 2.81 7.89 17.83
C ALA A 148 1.98 7.15 16.78
N VAL A 149 1.47 5.97 17.14
CA VAL A 149 0.43 5.25 16.41
C VAL A 149 -0.93 5.67 16.95
N SER A 150 -1.75 6.28 16.10
CA SER A 150 -3.04 6.85 16.52
C SER A 150 -4.15 6.60 15.50
N GLU A 151 -5.29 7.24 15.73
CA GLU A 151 -6.40 7.32 14.81
C GLU A 151 -6.05 8.18 13.58
N GLU A 152 -6.74 7.90 12.47
CA GLU A 152 -6.44 8.52 11.18
C GLU A 152 -6.68 10.04 11.15
N LEU A 153 -7.61 10.55 11.97
CA LEU A 153 -7.96 11.97 12.02
C LEU A 153 -7.38 12.71 13.24
N LEU A 154 -6.80 11.98 14.20
CA LEU A 154 -6.38 12.52 15.49
C LEU A 154 -5.00 11.97 15.89
N PRO A 155 -3.92 12.74 15.72
CA PRO A 155 -2.57 12.31 16.13
C PRO A 155 -2.43 12.08 17.62
N ASN A 156 -3.10 12.87 18.46
CA ASN A 156 -2.96 12.83 19.91
C ASN A 156 -4.13 12.06 20.54
N SER A 157 -3.83 10.95 21.22
CA SER A 157 -4.81 10.15 21.96
C SER A 157 -4.83 10.43 23.47
N GLY A 158 -4.06 11.42 23.94
CA GLY A 158 -4.01 11.89 25.33
C GLY A 158 -2.80 11.39 26.13
N ASN A 159 -2.05 10.40 25.62
CA ASN A 159 -0.96 9.74 26.36
C ASN A 159 0.46 10.24 26.00
N GLY A 160 0.57 11.35 25.26
CA GLY A 160 1.87 11.82 24.75
C GLY A 160 2.33 11.04 23.50
N PRO A 161 3.61 11.18 23.08
CA PRO A 161 4.18 10.39 22.00
C PRO A 161 4.53 8.97 22.47
N ASP A 162 4.52 8.00 21.57
CA ASP A 162 5.03 6.65 21.83
C ASP A 162 6.57 6.66 21.93
N GLY A 163 7.22 7.60 21.25
CA GLY A 163 8.66 7.81 21.38
C GLY A 163 9.22 8.97 20.57
N GLU A 164 10.54 9.11 20.64
CA GLU A 164 11.32 9.97 19.75
C GLU A 164 12.07 9.11 18.73
N VAL A 165 12.11 9.54 17.48
CA VAL A 165 12.83 8.83 16.42
C VAL A 165 14.34 8.97 16.64
N PRO A 166 15.07 7.84 16.82
CA PRO A 166 16.51 7.87 17.04
C PRO A 166 17.28 8.40 15.82
N LYS A 167 18.46 8.95 16.06
CA LYS A 167 19.33 9.50 15.01
C LYS A 167 20.35 8.48 14.50
N ASP A 168 21.06 7.85 15.42
CA ASP A 168 22.25 7.06 15.11
C ASP A 168 21.98 5.56 14.97
N LYS A 169 20.74 5.14 15.25
CA LYS A 169 20.24 3.77 15.10
C LYS A 169 18.79 3.79 14.62
N GLU A 170 18.30 2.66 14.17
CA GLU A 170 16.89 2.41 13.87
C GLU A 170 16.05 2.30 15.16
N GLY A 171 14.79 2.75 15.09
CA GLY A 171 13.81 2.59 16.15
C GLY A 171 12.51 2.00 15.59
N GLY A 172 12.01 0.93 16.20
CA GLY A 172 10.75 0.32 15.83
C GLY A 172 9.58 1.26 16.14
N VAL A 173 8.71 1.48 15.16
CA VAL A 173 7.54 2.39 15.29
C VAL A 173 6.20 1.68 15.13
N LEU A 174 6.18 0.48 14.55
CA LEU A 174 4.98 -0.36 14.47
C LEU A 174 5.40 -1.82 14.32
N ASP A 175 4.76 -2.70 15.09
CA ASP A 175 4.90 -4.15 14.98
C ASP A 175 3.58 -4.74 14.48
N LEU A 176 3.64 -5.52 13.40
CA LEU A 176 2.46 -6.15 12.81
C LEU A 176 1.89 -7.24 13.72
N GLY A 177 2.69 -7.88 14.58
CA GLY A 177 2.25 -9.01 15.42
C GLY A 177 1.13 -8.60 16.37
N PRO A 178 1.37 -7.64 17.29
CA PRO A 178 0.33 -7.09 18.16
C PRO A 178 -0.86 -6.53 17.38
N PHE A 179 -0.62 -5.89 16.22
CA PHE A 179 -1.69 -5.38 15.36
C PHE A 179 -2.64 -6.49 14.89
N ILE A 180 -2.11 -7.63 14.42
CA ILE A 180 -2.93 -8.76 13.96
C ILE A 180 -3.68 -9.41 15.13
N VAL A 181 -3.06 -9.52 16.31
CA VAL A 181 -3.74 -10.01 17.53
C VAL A 181 -4.93 -9.12 17.91
N ASP A 182 -4.73 -7.81 17.92
CA ASP A 182 -5.79 -6.84 18.20
C ASP A 182 -6.88 -6.89 17.12
N LEU A 183 -6.51 -7.10 15.85
CA LEU A 183 -7.45 -7.25 14.74
C LEU A 183 -8.32 -8.50 14.88
N ILE A 184 -7.74 -9.64 15.25
CA ILE A 184 -8.49 -10.87 15.55
C ILE A 184 -9.49 -10.59 16.66
N THR A 185 -9.04 -9.98 17.76
CA THR A 185 -9.89 -9.62 18.90
C THR A 185 -11.03 -8.69 18.50
N PHE A 186 -10.76 -7.73 17.60
CA PHE A 186 -11.77 -6.85 17.02
C PHE A 186 -12.81 -7.63 16.18
N THR A 187 -12.38 -8.58 15.35
CA THR A 187 -13.29 -9.41 14.53
C THR A 187 -14.17 -10.35 15.35
N GLU A 188 -13.76 -10.66 16.58
CA GLU A 188 -14.51 -11.43 17.57
C GLU A 188 -15.43 -10.55 18.42
N GLY A 189 -15.47 -9.24 18.18
CA GLY A 189 -16.31 -8.28 18.90
C GLY A 189 -15.87 -8.00 20.33
N SER A 190 -14.67 -8.44 20.70
CA SER A 190 -14.15 -8.37 22.08
C SER A 190 -13.10 -7.27 22.28
N GLY A 191 -12.78 -6.50 21.24
CA GLY A 191 -11.75 -5.47 21.25
C GLY A 191 -12.11 -4.24 20.41
N ARG A 192 -11.27 -3.20 20.49
CA ARG A 192 -11.38 -2.02 19.63
C ARG A 192 -10.63 -2.27 18.31
N SER A 193 -11.01 -1.54 17.26
CA SER A 193 -10.27 -1.53 16.00
C SER A 193 -8.80 -1.15 16.26
N PRO A 194 -7.81 -1.94 15.80
CA PRO A 194 -6.41 -1.61 15.99
C PRO A 194 -6.05 -0.33 15.24
N ARG A 195 -5.07 0.39 15.78
CA ARG A 195 -4.53 1.62 15.19
C ARG A 195 -3.32 1.27 14.32
N TYR A 196 -3.20 1.96 13.19
CA TYR A 196 -2.14 1.71 12.20
C TYR A 196 -1.60 3.01 11.59
N THR A 197 -2.12 4.18 12.00
CA THR A 197 -1.69 5.46 11.44
C THR A 197 -0.51 5.98 12.23
N LEU A 198 0.65 6.07 11.58
CA LEU A 198 1.84 6.70 12.15
C LEU A 198 1.75 8.21 12.00
N TRP A 199 1.91 8.92 13.10
CA TRP A 199 1.99 10.38 13.11
C TRP A 199 3.36 10.81 13.57
N PHE A 200 3.96 11.77 12.87
CA PHE A 200 5.26 12.36 13.18
C PHE A 200 5.12 13.87 13.41
N CYS A 201 5.64 14.34 14.54
CA CYS A 201 5.77 15.76 14.87
C CYS A 201 7.22 16.17 14.66
N VAL A 202 7.49 16.99 13.64
CA VAL A 202 8.84 17.26 13.14
C VAL A 202 9.33 18.63 13.59
N GLY A 203 10.50 18.67 14.26
CA GLY A 203 11.17 19.90 14.66
C GLY A 203 10.56 20.59 15.89
N GLU A 204 9.54 20.00 16.49
CA GLU A 204 8.87 20.50 17.71
C GLU A 204 8.55 19.34 18.67
N PRO A 205 8.45 19.60 19.98
CA PRO A 205 7.93 18.62 20.93
C PRO A 205 6.52 18.16 20.57
N TRP A 206 6.18 16.91 20.91
CA TRP A 206 4.84 16.37 20.70
C TRP A 206 3.74 17.30 21.26
N PRO A 207 2.58 17.46 20.58
CA PRO A 207 1.46 18.27 21.05
C PRO A 207 0.67 17.60 22.18
N GLN A 208 1.33 17.25 23.29
CA GLN A 208 0.66 16.81 24.50
C GLN A 208 -0.14 18.00 25.10
N ASP A 209 -1.41 17.77 25.38
CA ASP A 209 -2.36 18.76 25.90
C ASP A 209 -2.51 20.04 25.06
N GLN A 210 -2.07 20.00 23.79
CA GLN A 210 -2.18 21.12 22.85
C GLN A 210 -2.86 20.67 21.56
N PRO A 211 -3.59 21.56 20.87
CA PRO A 211 -4.11 21.26 19.54
C PRO A 211 -2.96 20.95 18.59
N TRP A 212 -2.97 19.76 17.98
CA TRP A 212 -1.95 19.33 17.02
C TRP A 212 -1.84 20.28 15.81
N THR A 213 -2.92 20.97 15.47
CA THR A 213 -2.98 22.00 14.42
C THR A 213 -2.09 23.21 14.72
N LYS A 214 -1.56 23.36 15.94
CA LYS A 214 -0.55 24.37 16.26
C LYS A 214 0.87 23.94 15.90
N ARG A 215 1.12 22.67 15.59
CA ARG A 215 2.44 22.21 15.16
C ARG A 215 2.72 22.64 13.72
N LEU A 216 3.95 23.09 13.50
CA LEU A 216 4.46 23.60 12.24
C LEU A 216 4.43 22.53 11.16
N VAL A 217 4.92 21.33 11.46
CA VAL A 217 4.99 20.21 10.51
C VAL A 217 4.56 18.93 11.20
N MET A 218 3.39 18.42 10.79
CA MET A 218 2.91 17.08 11.15
C MET A 218 2.86 16.23 9.89
N VAL A 219 3.27 14.97 10.00
CA VAL A 219 3.18 14.02 8.89
C VAL A 219 2.45 12.77 9.35
N LYS A 220 1.42 12.40 8.60
CA LYS A 220 0.67 11.15 8.72
C LYS A 220 1.22 10.17 7.70
N VAL A 221 1.53 8.95 8.12
CA VAL A 221 1.87 7.84 7.23
C VAL A 221 0.97 6.67 7.54
N VAL A 222 0.25 6.19 6.52
CA VAL A 222 -0.66 5.05 6.62
C VAL A 222 -0.16 3.94 5.71
N PRO A 223 0.24 2.78 6.26
CA PRO A 223 0.41 1.57 5.45
C PRO A 223 -0.97 1.12 4.99
N THR A 224 -1.26 1.24 3.69
CA THR A 224 -2.63 1.09 3.17
C THR A 224 -3.14 -0.35 3.28
N CYS A 225 -2.22 -1.33 3.31
CA CYS A 225 -2.54 -2.73 3.63
C CYS A 225 -3.23 -2.89 5.00
N LEU A 226 -2.80 -2.16 6.03
CA LEU A 226 -3.39 -2.26 7.37
C LEU A 226 -4.77 -1.60 7.43
N ARG A 227 -4.96 -0.50 6.69
CA ARG A 227 -6.29 0.11 6.48
C ARG A 227 -7.24 -0.89 5.83
N ALA A 228 -6.80 -1.53 4.74
CA ALA A 228 -7.59 -2.49 4.00
C ALA A 228 -8.02 -3.70 4.86
N LEU A 229 -7.12 -4.23 5.69
CA LEU A 229 -7.44 -5.29 6.65
C LEU A 229 -8.52 -4.86 7.64
N VAL A 230 -8.39 -3.67 8.23
CA VAL A 230 -9.38 -3.15 9.18
C VAL A 230 -10.74 -2.90 8.52
N GLU A 231 -10.77 -2.41 7.29
CA GLU A 231 -12.00 -2.22 6.51
C GLU A 231 -12.67 -3.56 6.20
N LEU A 232 -11.91 -4.59 5.84
CA LEU A 232 -12.43 -5.93 5.62
C LEU A 232 -13.04 -6.51 6.92
N ALA A 233 -12.37 -6.34 8.06
CA ALA A 233 -12.90 -6.75 9.36
C ALA A 233 -14.26 -6.07 9.69
N ARG A 234 -14.38 -4.77 9.39
CA ARG A 234 -15.64 -4.03 9.58
C ARG A 234 -16.75 -4.54 8.66
N ALA A 235 -16.46 -4.75 7.39
CA ALA A 235 -17.43 -5.27 6.42
C ALA A 235 -17.89 -6.69 6.77
N GLY A 236 -16.96 -7.57 7.16
CA GLY A 236 -17.24 -8.96 7.56
C GLY A 236 -17.98 -9.10 8.89
N GLY A 237 -18.00 -8.06 9.72
CA GLY A 237 -18.85 -7.98 10.92
C GLY A 237 -20.30 -7.61 10.61
N ALA A 238 -20.56 -6.94 9.49
CA ALA A 238 -21.90 -6.53 9.07
C ALA A 238 -22.64 -7.61 8.26
N SER A 239 -21.91 -8.50 7.57
CA SER A 239 -22.46 -9.54 6.71
C SER A 239 -21.52 -10.74 6.61
N SER A 240 -22.08 -11.95 6.50
CA SER A 240 -21.33 -13.19 6.22
C SER A 240 -21.04 -13.40 4.72
N LEU A 241 -21.50 -12.49 3.86
CA LEU A 241 -21.20 -12.54 2.42
C LEU A 241 -19.71 -12.30 2.17
N GLU A 242 -19.27 -12.67 0.97
CA GLU A 242 -17.92 -12.36 0.51
C GLU A 242 -17.72 -10.85 0.39
N ASN A 243 -16.58 -10.38 0.88
CA ASN A 243 -16.11 -9.01 0.73
C ASN A 243 -14.81 -9.02 -0.05
N THR A 244 -14.70 -8.13 -1.03
CA THR A 244 -13.48 -7.99 -1.84
C THR A 244 -12.58 -6.92 -1.24
N VAL A 245 -11.31 -7.24 -1.02
CA VAL A 245 -10.29 -6.31 -0.54
C VAL A 245 -9.03 -6.39 -1.38
N GLU A 246 -8.38 -5.26 -1.64
CA GLU A 246 -7.04 -5.21 -2.21
C GLU A 246 -6.04 -4.88 -1.11
N LEU A 247 -4.94 -5.64 -1.01
CA LEU A 247 -3.98 -5.48 0.09
C LEU A 247 -3.03 -4.30 -0.11
N HIS A 248 -3.02 -3.64 -1.28
CA HIS A 248 -2.12 -2.52 -1.57
C HIS A 248 -0.65 -2.84 -1.28
N ILE A 249 -0.19 -3.98 -1.78
CA ILE A 249 1.21 -4.40 -1.76
C ILE A 249 1.63 -4.76 -3.19
N SER A 250 2.94 -4.84 -3.44
CA SER A 250 3.45 -5.24 -4.76
C SER A 250 2.79 -6.52 -5.29
N ASN A 251 2.36 -6.50 -6.55
CA ASN A 251 1.71 -7.64 -7.21
C ASN A 251 0.46 -8.19 -6.47
N SER A 252 -0.22 -7.42 -5.61
CA SER A 252 -1.47 -7.86 -5.01
C SER A 252 -2.60 -7.91 -6.03
N HIS A 253 -3.51 -8.87 -5.85
CA HIS A 253 -4.78 -8.93 -6.58
C HIS A 253 -5.91 -8.82 -5.55
N PRO A 254 -7.09 -8.30 -5.94
CA PRO A 254 -8.25 -8.27 -5.04
C PRO A 254 -8.60 -9.68 -4.55
N LEU A 255 -8.74 -9.84 -3.24
CA LEU A 255 -9.12 -11.07 -2.56
C LEU A 255 -10.61 -11.03 -2.22
N SER A 256 -11.38 -12.03 -2.65
CA SER A 256 -12.77 -12.22 -2.21
C SER A 256 -12.77 -13.21 -1.06
N LEU A 257 -13.12 -12.77 0.15
CA LEU A 257 -13.08 -13.59 1.36
C LEU A 257 -14.40 -13.49 2.12
N THR A 258 -14.89 -14.63 2.62
CA THR A 258 -15.93 -14.64 3.65
C THR A 258 -15.34 -14.22 5.01
N SER A 259 -16.20 -13.82 5.94
CA SER A 259 -15.79 -13.48 7.31
C SER A 259 -15.04 -14.63 8.00
N ASP A 260 -15.48 -15.88 7.78
CA ASP A 260 -14.85 -17.06 8.38
C ASP A 260 -13.48 -17.37 7.76
N GLN A 261 -13.36 -17.27 6.43
CA GLN A 261 -12.07 -17.42 5.75
C GLN A 261 -11.07 -16.35 6.21
N TYR A 262 -11.51 -15.10 6.28
CA TYR A 262 -10.68 -13.99 6.73
C TYR A 262 -10.16 -14.21 8.16
N LYS A 263 -11.03 -14.61 9.10
CA LYS A 263 -10.64 -14.93 10.48
C LYS A 263 -9.66 -16.10 10.54
N ALA A 264 -9.88 -17.14 9.75
CA ALA A 264 -8.96 -18.29 9.69
C ALA A 264 -7.58 -17.87 9.18
N TYR A 265 -7.52 -17.03 8.13
CA TYR A 265 -6.26 -16.51 7.60
C TYR A 265 -5.54 -15.55 8.54
N LEU A 266 -6.25 -14.74 9.33
CA LEU A 266 -5.60 -13.93 10.37
C LEU A 266 -4.98 -14.82 11.47
N LYS A 267 -5.66 -15.90 11.87
CA LYS A 267 -5.17 -16.85 12.87
C LYS A 267 -3.95 -17.63 12.38
N ASP A 268 -3.99 -18.10 11.13
CA ASP A 268 -2.81 -18.74 10.52
C ASP A 268 -1.65 -17.74 10.34
N LEU A 269 -1.93 -16.49 9.98
CA LEU A 269 -0.88 -15.47 9.81
C LEU A 269 -0.14 -15.21 11.13
N VAL A 270 -0.86 -15.11 12.26
CA VAL A 270 -0.25 -14.77 13.55
C VAL A 270 0.62 -15.91 14.12
N GLU A 271 0.34 -17.16 13.77
CA GLU A 271 1.14 -18.32 14.19
C GLU A 271 2.57 -18.29 13.61
N ASP A 272 2.74 -17.64 12.45
CA ASP A 272 4.03 -17.47 11.78
C ASP A 272 4.83 -16.25 12.27
N MET A 273 4.25 -15.41 13.14
CA MET A 273 4.85 -14.13 13.55
C MET A 273 5.71 -14.27 14.80
N ASP A 274 6.80 -13.51 14.84
CA ASP A 274 7.69 -13.45 16.00
C ASP A 274 7.08 -12.53 17.07
N PHE A 275 6.93 -13.02 18.30
CA PHE A 275 6.56 -12.19 19.44
C PHE A 275 7.78 -11.98 20.33
N GLN A 276 8.30 -10.75 20.35
CA GLN A 276 9.33 -10.40 21.32
C GLN A 276 8.71 -10.45 22.73
N GLY A 277 9.21 -11.37 23.56
CA GLY A 277 8.93 -11.37 24.99
C GLY A 277 9.47 -10.10 25.66
N PRO A 278 8.94 -9.69 26.82
CA PRO A 278 9.42 -8.51 27.51
C PRO A 278 10.85 -8.73 28.04
N GLY A 279 11.87 -8.19 27.34
CA GLY A 279 13.28 -8.12 27.77
C GLY A 279 14.21 -8.06 26.54
N GLU A 280 15.21 -7.18 26.42
CA GLU A 280 15.96 -6.36 27.37
C GLU A 280 16.15 -4.94 26.78
N ALA A 281 16.08 -3.94 27.65
CA ALA A 281 16.33 -2.53 27.35
C ALA A 281 17.83 -2.18 27.45
#